data_AF-A0A7C1RW81-F1
#
_entry.id   AF-A0A7C1RW81-F1
#
_cell.length_a   1.000
_cell.length_b   1.000
_cell.length_c   1.000
_cell.angle_alpha   90.00
_cell.angle_beta   90.00
_cell.angle_gamma   90.00
#
_symmetry.space_group_name_H-M   'P 1'
#
loop_
_entity.id
_entity.type
_entity.pdbx_description
1 polymer ?
#
loop_
_entity_poly.entity_id
_entity_poly.type
_entity_poly.pdbx_seq_one_letter_code
_entity_poly.pdbx_strand_id
1 'polypeptide(L)'
;FVNGNLFFSDEEQVMALTGGCLLVGRNKASCTDRKGLTVAVEQAKLDLDPWDNYIKRQEGDEGIPAVVTQMSGKIDRVYYSKVDMADVDVIFDRQKDGSWEGKVDGERIKGDVGFKLDSSSRWVNMRLEKLIWNEAVEKQTTTEPTLDPVDFPSLDVAIENLVFHKMNLGRLTLIGEATDYEWELQLLKLDRPEMRLKANGRWRGRNNNQTSSFDVDFTSTDMLATLIALDLNLDFESKIFRTTGNVSWKGAPYDYRLGILNGNLEIHSDRGRLSGVEVGAGRLLGVFNIDSLRRRLQLDFSDLSKEGFAFDSIDADVSINQGIADISKLIVSGPSATIKLEGQLGLVKENVDMKMSILPALGGNLAIAGYVLGGPAGGVATYLASKAIKNQIEKSTNYQYTISGSWGNPLVKKIQTTNASDDTENSVDDTAPGG
;
A
#
# COMPACT_ATOMS: atom_id res chain seq x y z
N PHE A 1 -22.67 -35.69 9.40
CA PHE A 1 -22.33 -37.02 9.94
C PHE A 1 -20.96 -37.41 9.39
N VAL A 2 -20.16 -38.17 10.13
CA VAL A 2 -18.93 -38.77 9.56
C VAL A 2 -19.28 -40.21 9.18
N ASN A 3 -18.94 -40.61 7.96
CA ASN A 3 -19.10 -42.00 7.52
C ASN A 3 -17.94 -42.40 6.61
N GLY A 4 -17.64 -43.68 6.55
CA GLY A 4 -16.48 -44.15 5.81
C GLY A 4 -16.16 -45.62 6.06
N ASN A 5 -15.19 -46.14 5.30
CA ASN A 5 -14.58 -47.43 5.56
C ASN A 5 -13.08 -47.23 5.80
N LEU A 6 -12.54 -47.90 6.81
CA LEU A 6 -11.13 -47.92 7.13
C LEU A 6 -10.56 -49.32 6.88
N PHE A 7 -9.37 -49.38 6.31
CA PHE A 7 -8.66 -50.60 5.99
C PHE A 7 -7.44 -50.72 6.90
N PHE A 8 -7.30 -51.87 7.55
CA PHE A 8 -6.20 -52.15 8.45
C PHE A 8 -5.44 -53.39 7.97
N SER A 9 -4.12 -53.39 8.14
CA SER A 9 -3.30 -54.60 8.07
C SER A 9 -2.83 -54.97 9.48
N ASP A 10 -2.62 -56.27 9.68
CA ASP A 10 -1.92 -56.79 10.84
C ASP A 10 -0.44 -56.94 10.46
N GLU A 11 0.39 -56.04 10.97
CA GLU A 11 1.85 -56.11 10.85
C GLU A 11 2.44 -56.25 12.26
N GLU A 12 3.16 -57.34 12.52
CA GLU A 12 3.82 -57.60 13.81
C GLU A 12 2.91 -57.54 15.06
N GLN A 13 1.64 -57.98 14.94
CA GLN A 13 0.61 -57.88 15.99
C GLN A 13 0.17 -56.45 16.34
N VAL A 14 0.44 -55.49 15.46
CA VAL A 14 -0.07 -54.13 15.54
C VAL A 14 -1.01 -53.89 14.36
N MET A 15 -2.24 -53.47 14.65
CA MET A 15 -3.20 -53.05 13.64
C MET A 15 -2.80 -51.68 13.08
N ALA A 16 -2.23 -51.66 11.88
CA ALA A 16 -1.83 -50.44 11.19
C ALA A 16 -2.92 -50.00 10.21
N LEU A 17 -3.29 -48.72 10.23
CA LEU A 17 -4.20 -48.15 9.24
C LEU A 17 -3.47 -48.06 7.89
N THR A 18 -3.95 -48.81 6.89
CA THR A 18 -3.33 -48.87 5.55
C THR A 18 -4.04 -48.02 4.53
N GLY A 19 -5.32 -47.69 4.78
CA GLY A 19 -6.08 -46.81 3.91
C GLY A 19 -7.53 -46.68 4.31
N GLY A 20 -8.32 -46.04 3.46
CA GLY A 20 -9.75 -45.86 3.67
C GLY A 20 -10.32 -44.67 2.94
N CYS A 21 -11.60 -44.44 3.17
CA CYS A 21 -12.26 -43.19 2.79
C CYS A 21 -13.13 -42.71 3.94
N LEU A 22 -13.01 -41.42 4.27
CA LEU A 22 -13.85 -40.73 5.26
C LEU A 22 -14.56 -39.58 4.56
N LEU A 23 -15.85 -39.45 4.79
CA LEU A 23 -16.66 -38.33 4.35
C LEU A 23 -17.32 -37.66 5.56
N VAL A 24 -17.07 -36.37 5.72
CA VAL A 24 -17.77 -35.50 6.66
C VAL A 24 -18.88 -34.78 5.91
N GLY A 25 -20.10 -35.31 5.96
CA GLY A 25 -21.22 -34.74 5.20
C GLY A 25 -22.55 -35.47 5.36
N ARG A 26 -23.41 -35.33 4.35
CA ARG A 26 -24.74 -36.01 4.29
C ARG A 26 -24.73 -37.24 3.38
N ASN A 27 -23.83 -37.29 2.40
CA ASN A 27 -23.72 -38.43 1.48
C ASN A 27 -22.93 -39.58 2.10
N LYS A 28 -22.86 -40.72 1.40
CA LYS A 28 -22.01 -41.86 1.77
C LYS A 28 -20.65 -41.78 1.09
N ALA A 29 -19.58 -42.03 1.83
CA ALA A 29 -18.23 -42.13 1.30
C ALA A 29 -18.15 -43.31 0.31
N SER A 30 -17.41 -43.12 -0.77
CA SER A 30 -17.14 -44.15 -1.78
C SER A 30 -15.65 -44.47 -1.81
N CYS A 31 -15.26 -45.64 -1.31
CA CYS A 31 -13.85 -46.04 -1.26
C CYS A 31 -13.49 -46.79 -2.54
N THR A 32 -12.57 -46.25 -3.33
CA THR A 32 -12.08 -46.87 -4.58
C THR A 32 -10.73 -47.57 -4.41
N ASP A 33 -9.85 -47.07 -3.52
CA ASP A 33 -8.54 -47.65 -3.22
C ASP A 33 -8.51 -48.29 -1.82
N ARG A 34 -7.71 -49.35 -1.64
CA ARG A 34 -7.43 -49.99 -0.35
C ARG A 34 -6.18 -49.41 0.33
N LYS A 35 -5.33 -48.67 -0.39
CA LYS A 35 -4.14 -48.02 0.16
C LYS A 35 -4.31 -46.50 0.20
N GLY A 36 -3.85 -45.89 1.28
CA GLY A 36 -4.03 -44.47 1.52
C GLY A 36 -5.43 -44.11 1.98
N LEU A 37 -5.52 -43.09 2.81
CA LEU A 37 -6.74 -42.56 3.39
C LEU A 37 -7.14 -41.30 2.61
N THR A 38 -8.33 -41.34 2.05
CA THR A 38 -8.98 -40.19 1.42
C THR A 38 -9.93 -39.53 2.42
N VAL A 39 -9.87 -38.21 2.55
CA VAL A 39 -10.75 -37.42 3.43
C VAL A 39 -11.52 -36.43 2.59
N ALA A 40 -12.85 -36.48 2.66
CA ALA A 40 -13.75 -35.60 1.94
C ALA A 40 -14.64 -34.82 2.91
N VAL A 41 -14.87 -33.54 2.63
CA VAL A 41 -15.78 -32.68 3.40
C VAL A 41 -16.89 -32.16 2.47
N GLU A 42 -18.13 -32.49 2.78
CA GLU A 42 -19.31 -31.98 2.06
C GLU A 42 -20.26 -31.29 3.05
N GLN A 43 -20.22 -29.96 3.07
CA GLN A 43 -21.00 -29.17 4.03
C GLN A 43 -21.60 -27.93 3.37
N ALA A 44 -22.76 -27.51 3.84
CA ALA A 44 -23.39 -26.27 3.38
C ALA A 44 -22.63 -25.00 3.85
N LYS A 45 -21.90 -25.12 4.97
CA LYS A 45 -21.10 -24.02 5.52
C LYS A 45 -19.91 -24.60 6.27
N LEU A 46 -18.72 -24.03 6.06
CA LEU A 46 -17.51 -24.35 6.81
C LEU A 46 -16.85 -23.05 7.26
N ASP A 47 -16.47 -22.98 8.53
CA ASP A 47 -15.65 -21.90 9.09
C ASP A 47 -14.26 -22.48 9.37
N LEU A 48 -13.24 -21.92 8.74
CA LEU A 48 -11.86 -22.39 8.80
C LEU A 48 -11.07 -21.74 9.96
N ASP A 49 -11.51 -20.61 10.51
CA ASP A 49 -10.78 -19.88 11.56
C ASP A 49 -10.52 -20.70 12.84
N PRO A 50 -11.46 -21.54 13.31
CA PRO A 50 -11.19 -22.41 14.46
C PRO A 50 -10.14 -23.48 14.18
N TRP A 51 -9.93 -23.86 12.92
CA TRP A 51 -9.02 -24.94 12.52
C TRP A 51 -7.56 -24.49 12.52
N ASP A 52 -7.28 -23.23 12.18
CA ASP A 52 -5.92 -22.66 12.27
C ASP A 52 -5.36 -22.82 13.68
N ASN A 53 -6.17 -22.49 14.70
CA ASN A 53 -5.79 -22.62 16.10
C ASN A 53 -5.63 -24.08 16.55
N TYR A 54 -6.45 -24.98 16.01
CA TYR A 54 -6.34 -26.41 16.30
C TYR A 54 -5.06 -27.00 15.72
N ILE A 55 -4.73 -26.67 14.47
CA ILE A 55 -3.53 -27.12 13.77
C ILE A 55 -2.27 -26.55 14.44
N LYS A 56 -2.24 -25.24 14.75
CA LYS A 56 -1.13 -24.59 15.47
C LYS A 56 -0.86 -25.20 16.85
N ARG A 57 -1.89 -25.64 17.60
CA ARG A 57 -1.73 -26.23 18.95
C ARG A 57 -1.22 -27.67 18.95
N GLN A 58 -1.28 -28.35 17.82
CA GLN A 58 -0.71 -29.70 17.62
C GLN A 58 0.77 -29.65 17.20
N GLU A 59 1.40 -28.45 17.22
CA GLU A 59 2.86 -28.29 17.07
C GLU A 59 3.59 -28.97 18.24
N GLY A 60 3.75 -30.28 18.09
CA GLY A 60 4.26 -31.22 19.07
C GLY A 60 4.28 -32.67 18.54
N ASP A 61 3.43 -33.04 17.58
CA ASP A 61 3.47 -34.37 16.93
C ASP A 61 2.94 -34.35 15.47
N GLU A 62 3.80 -34.76 14.54
CA GLU A 62 3.56 -35.37 13.22
C GLU A 62 2.53 -34.80 12.20
N GLY A 63 2.33 -33.48 12.06
CA GLY A 63 1.70 -32.89 10.85
C GLY A 63 0.40 -33.57 10.37
N ILE A 64 0.18 -33.64 9.04
CA ILE A 64 -0.91 -34.47 8.48
C ILE A 64 -0.41 -35.93 8.41
N PRO A 65 -1.10 -36.92 9.00
CA PRO A 65 -0.64 -38.31 9.04
C PRO A 65 -0.31 -38.85 7.65
N ALA A 66 0.80 -39.58 7.51
CA ALA A 66 1.30 -40.04 6.22
C ALA A 66 0.34 -40.97 5.46
N VAL A 67 -0.58 -41.61 6.19
CA VAL A 67 -1.65 -42.43 5.61
C VAL A 67 -2.65 -41.59 4.82
N VAL A 68 -2.83 -40.29 5.12
CA VAL A 68 -3.73 -39.42 4.35
C VAL A 68 -3.09 -39.08 3.02
N THR A 69 -3.70 -39.53 1.93
CA THR A 69 -3.16 -39.36 0.56
C THR A 69 -3.95 -38.38 -0.27
N GLN A 70 -5.20 -38.09 0.09
CA GLN A 70 -6.04 -37.12 -0.61
C GLN A 70 -6.97 -36.40 0.37
N MET A 71 -7.13 -35.10 0.16
CA MET A 71 -8.13 -34.27 0.82
C MET A 71 -9.01 -33.61 -0.24
N SER A 72 -10.32 -33.66 -0.07
CA SER A 72 -11.26 -32.99 -0.97
C SER A 72 -12.37 -32.29 -0.18
N GLY A 73 -12.96 -31.29 -0.79
CA GLY A 73 -14.03 -30.52 -0.20
C GLY A 73 -14.99 -30.03 -1.26
N LYS A 74 -16.29 -30.09 -0.97
CA LYS A 74 -17.34 -29.37 -1.67
C LYS A 74 -18.16 -28.61 -0.66
N ILE A 75 -17.95 -27.30 -0.59
CA ILE A 75 -18.55 -26.48 0.45
C ILE A 75 -19.31 -25.32 -0.19
N ASP A 76 -20.61 -25.25 0.05
CA ASP A 76 -21.48 -24.21 -0.54
C ASP A 76 -21.10 -22.79 -0.05
N ARG A 77 -20.50 -22.69 1.14
CA ARG A 77 -20.03 -21.41 1.71
C ARG A 77 -18.88 -21.59 2.69
N VAL A 78 -17.69 -21.12 2.33
CA VAL A 78 -16.50 -21.14 3.19
C VAL A 78 -16.26 -19.77 3.82
N TYR A 79 -15.96 -19.76 5.11
CA TYR A 79 -15.46 -18.58 5.83
C TYR A 79 -14.01 -18.82 6.25
N TYR A 80 -13.13 -17.87 5.95
CA TYR A 80 -11.72 -17.92 6.36
C TYR A 80 -11.18 -16.50 6.56
N SER A 81 -10.49 -16.28 7.67
CA SER A 81 -10.04 -14.99 8.17
C SER A 81 -11.15 -13.94 8.11
N LYS A 82 -12.37 -14.33 8.52
CA LYS A 82 -13.61 -13.51 8.41
C LYS A 82 -13.99 -13.09 6.98
N VAL A 83 -13.38 -13.67 5.94
CA VAL A 83 -13.79 -13.50 4.54
C VAL A 83 -14.78 -14.59 4.16
N ASP A 84 -15.89 -14.20 3.56
CA ASP A 84 -16.83 -15.12 2.92
C ASP A 84 -16.33 -15.48 1.52
N MET A 85 -15.76 -16.67 1.36
CA MET A 85 -15.21 -17.17 0.09
C MET A 85 -16.26 -17.70 -0.88
N ALA A 86 -17.55 -17.63 -0.53
CA ALA A 86 -18.64 -18.26 -1.27
C ALA A 86 -18.42 -19.78 -1.41
N ASP A 87 -18.90 -20.37 -2.52
CA ASP A 87 -18.71 -21.78 -2.80
C ASP A 87 -17.25 -22.08 -3.14
N VAL A 88 -16.73 -23.18 -2.58
CA VAL A 88 -15.37 -23.63 -2.81
C VAL A 88 -15.36 -25.15 -2.92
N ASP A 89 -14.92 -25.62 -4.09
CA ASP A 89 -14.54 -27.00 -4.34
C ASP A 89 -13.00 -27.11 -4.29
N VAL A 90 -12.50 -28.08 -3.54
CA VAL A 90 -11.06 -28.36 -3.44
C VAL A 90 -10.75 -29.82 -3.64
N ILE A 91 -9.58 -30.09 -4.22
CA ILE A 91 -8.98 -31.41 -4.26
C ILE A 91 -7.47 -31.26 -4.15
N PHE A 92 -6.88 -31.97 -3.18
CA PHE A 92 -5.45 -31.97 -2.90
C PHE A 92 -4.97 -33.41 -2.78
N ASP A 93 -3.91 -33.73 -3.52
CA ASP A 93 -3.24 -35.02 -3.50
C ASP A 93 -1.86 -34.88 -2.86
N ARG A 94 -1.52 -35.85 -2.01
CA ARG A 94 -0.22 -35.92 -1.37
C ARG A 94 0.82 -36.48 -2.34
N GLN A 95 1.90 -35.75 -2.52
CA GLN A 95 3.03 -36.13 -3.35
C GLN A 95 3.99 -37.08 -2.61
N LYS A 96 4.88 -37.73 -3.37
CA LYS A 96 5.85 -38.69 -2.81
C LYS A 96 6.81 -38.08 -1.80
N ASP A 97 7.10 -36.79 -1.93
CA ASP A 97 7.97 -36.05 -1.03
C ASP A 97 7.23 -35.50 0.21
N GLY A 98 5.95 -35.83 0.37
CA GLY A 98 5.08 -35.40 1.47
C GLY A 98 4.41 -34.04 1.29
N SER A 99 4.71 -33.32 0.20
CA SER A 99 3.99 -32.10 -0.16
C SER A 99 2.56 -32.38 -0.61
N TRP A 100 1.72 -31.35 -0.62
CA TRP A 100 0.35 -31.39 -1.12
C TRP A 100 0.25 -30.52 -2.36
N GLU A 101 -0.40 -31.04 -3.39
CA GLU A 101 -0.68 -30.29 -4.62
C GLU A 101 -2.13 -30.50 -5.00
N GLY A 102 -2.78 -29.45 -5.49
CA GLY A 102 -4.20 -29.50 -5.74
C GLY A 102 -4.76 -28.28 -6.42
N LYS A 103 -6.08 -28.29 -6.53
CA LYS A 103 -6.86 -27.23 -7.16
C LYS A 103 -7.89 -26.70 -6.19
N VAL A 104 -8.14 -25.41 -6.32
CA VAL A 104 -9.26 -24.71 -5.70
C VAL A 104 -10.09 -24.14 -6.83
N ASP A 105 -11.39 -24.44 -6.85
CA ASP A 105 -12.35 -23.89 -7.79
C ASP A 105 -13.54 -23.33 -7.01
N GLY A 106 -13.79 -22.03 -7.15
CA GLY A 106 -14.86 -21.35 -6.46
C GLY A 106 -15.12 -19.98 -7.07
N GLU A 107 -16.21 -19.34 -6.65
CA GLU A 107 -16.57 -18.03 -7.19
C GLU A 107 -15.48 -16.99 -6.92
N ARG A 108 -14.82 -17.02 -5.76
CA ARG A 108 -13.89 -15.98 -5.31
C ARG A 108 -12.41 -16.38 -5.39
N ILE A 109 -12.10 -17.65 -5.57
CA ILE A 109 -10.73 -18.17 -5.68
C ILE A 109 -10.69 -19.29 -6.69
N LYS A 110 -9.72 -19.25 -7.61
CA LYS A 110 -9.57 -20.29 -8.63
C LYS A 110 -8.12 -20.47 -9.05
N GLY A 111 -7.65 -21.72 -9.06
CA GLY A 111 -6.34 -22.09 -9.61
C GLY A 111 -5.68 -23.26 -8.88
N ASP A 112 -4.38 -23.38 -9.06
CA ASP A 112 -3.55 -24.44 -8.50
C ASP A 112 -2.84 -23.96 -7.22
N VAL A 113 -2.79 -24.83 -6.22
CA VAL A 113 -2.15 -24.57 -4.92
C VAL A 113 -1.28 -25.77 -4.56
N GLY A 114 -0.04 -25.49 -4.17
CA GLY A 114 0.89 -26.47 -3.61
C GLY A 114 1.42 -26.00 -2.28
N PHE A 115 1.63 -26.90 -1.32
CA PHE A 115 2.24 -26.54 -0.04
C PHE A 115 2.94 -27.73 0.63
N LYS A 116 3.91 -27.40 1.47
CA LYS A 116 4.53 -28.30 2.43
C LYS A 116 4.77 -27.49 3.70
N LEU A 117 4.27 -27.97 4.84
CA LEU A 117 4.27 -27.23 6.11
C LEU A 117 4.87 -28.06 7.25
N ASP A 118 5.80 -28.96 6.93
CA ASP A 118 6.50 -29.73 7.96
C ASP A 118 7.60 -28.90 8.64
N SER A 119 8.17 -29.41 9.73
CA SER A 119 9.19 -28.69 10.51
C SER A 119 10.54 -28.55 9.78
N SER A 120 10.75 -29.31 8.70
CA SER A 120 12.01 -29.34 7.93
C SER A 120 11.97 -28.50 6.65
N SER A 121 10.78 -28.27 6.10
CA SER A 121 10.55 -27.58 4.85
C SER A 121 9.14 -26.96 4.85
N ARG A 122 9.11 -25.63 4.75
CA ARG A 122 7.89 -24.83 4.76
C ARG A 122 7.82 -23.98 3.50
N TRP A 123 6.94 -24.33 2.58
CA TRP A 123 6.70 -23.55 1.37
C TRP A 123 5.24 -23.60 0.93
N VAL A 124 4.82 -22.55 0.22
CA VAL A 124 3.51 -22.42 -0.40
C VAL A 124 3.69 -21.87 -1.82
N ASN A 125 3.18 -22.61 -2.79
CA ASN A 125 3.07 -22.18 -4.18
C ASN A 125 1.60 -21.94 -4.52
N MET A 126 1.31 -20.83 -5.17
CA MET A 126 -0.02 -20.57 -5.72
C MET A 126 0.10 -20.06 -7.15
N ARG A 127 -0.72 -20.62 -8.04
CA ARG A 127 -0.94 -20.15 -9.41
C ARG A 127 -2.43 -19.97 -9.61
N LEU A 128 -2.91 -18.76 -9.34
CA LEU A 128 -4.33 -18.44 -9.31
C LEU A 128 -4.74 -17.65 -10.55
N GLU A 129 -5.84 -18.06 -11.17
CA GLU A 129 -6.53 -17.25 -12.18
C GLU A 129 -7.19 -16.03 -11.53
N LYS A 130 -7.67 -16.19 -10.29
CA LYS A 130 -8.46 -15.19 -9.57
C LYS A 130 -8.35 -15.35 -8.07
N LEU A 131 -8.30 -14.22 -7.37
CA LEU A 131 -8.54 -14.13 -5.94
C LEU A 131 -9.31 -12.85 -5.61
N ILE A 132 -10.51 -12.96 -5.03
CA ILE A 132 -11.31 -11.85 -4.49
C ILE A 132 -11.34 -11.96 -2.97
N TRP A 133 -10.42 -11.26 -2.31
CA TRP A 133 -10.29 -11.23 -0.87
C TRP A 133 -10.90 -9.96 -0.30
N ASN A 134 -12.14 -10.00 0.14
CA ASN A 134 -12.84 -8.84 0.69
C ASN A 134 -13.35 -9.22 2.07
N GLU A 135 -12.77 -8.63 3.11
CA GLU A 135 -13.19 -8.84 4.50
C GLU A 135 -14.69 -8.59 4.66
N ALA A 136 -15.37 -9.48 5.41
CA ALA A 136 -16.63 -9.11 6.01
C ALA A 136 -16.33 -8.06 7.10
N VAL A 137 -17.06 -6.96 7.08
CA VAL A 137 -16.87 -5.83 8.01
C VAL A 137 -16.96 -6.32 9.45
N GLU A 138 -15.83 -6.37 10.16
CA GLU A 138 -15.65 -5.81 11.52
C GLU A 138 -14.20 -5.98 12.01
N LYS A 139 -13.54 -4.84 12.29
CA LYS A 139 -12.29 -4.77 13.03
C LYS A 139 -12.54 -5.16 14.48
N GLN A 140 -12.05 -6.32 14.87
CA GLN A 140 -11.60 -6.56 16.24
C GLN A 140 -10.18 -7.12 16.19
N THR A 141 -9.27 -6.32 16.72
CA THR A 141 -7.85 -6.61 16.92
C THR A 141 -7.72 -7.67 17.99
N THR A 142 -7.80 -8.95 17.61
CA THR A 142 -7.23 -10.00 18.44
C THR A 142 -5.73 -9.99 18.22
N THR A 143 -4.97 -9.93 19.32
CA THR A 143 -3.51 -10.09 19.29
C THR A 143 -3.24 -11.55 18.98
N GLU A 144 -3.20 -11.90 17.70
CA GLU A 144 -2.68 -13.19 17.24
C GLU A 144 -1.24 -13.34 17.75
N PRO A 145 -0.81 -14.56 18.14
CA PRO A 145 0.58 -14.80 18.48
C PRO A 145 1.47 -14.43 17.29
N THR A 146 2.55 -13.69 17.56
CA THR A 146 3.52 -13.26 16.55
C THR A 146 4.28 -14.48 16.04
N LEU A 147 3.96 -14.96 14.84
CA LEU A 147 4.76 -15.96 14.14
C LEU A 147 6.16 -15.38 13.89
N ASP A 148 7.22 -16.13 14.17
CA ASP A 148 8.58 -15.65 13.92
C ASP A 148 8.91 -15.68 12.42
N PRO A 149 9.73 -14.73 11.91
CA PRO A 149 10.02 -14.64 10.49
C PRO A 149 10.58 -15.93 9.89
N VAL A 150 11.41 -16.64 10.65
CA VAL A 150 12.07 -17.88 10.24
C VAL A 150 11.10 -19.06 10.13
N ASP A 151 9.95 -18.98 10.80
CA ASP A 151 8.90 -20.01 10.76
C ASP A 151 7.84 -19.72 9.69
N PHE A 152 7.94 -18.57 9.03
CA PHE A 152 7.06 -18.20 7.92
C PHE A 152 7.46 -18.95 6.65
N PRO A 153 6.51 -19.54 5.91
CA PRO A 153 6.84 -20.36 4.74
C PRO A 153 7.47 -19.51 3.63
N SER A 154 8.31 -20.16 2.82
CA SER A 154 8.66 -19.61 1.51
C SER A 154 7.43 -19.52 0.62
N LEU A 155 7.27 -18.41 -0.08
CA LEU A 155 6.12 -18.11 -0.93
C LEU A 155 6.55 -17.97 -2.38
N ASP A 156 5.84 -18.64 -3.26
CA ASP A 156 5.88 -18.41 -4.71
C ASP A 156 4.44 -18.29 -5.21
N VAL A 157 3.95 -17.06 -5.30
CA VAL A 157 2.54 -16.74 -5.56
C VAL A 157 2.42 -15.92 -6.84
N ALA A 158 1.62 -16.42 -7.78
CA ALA A 158 1.18 -15.66 -8.94
C ALA A 158 -0.35 -15.66 -9.02
N ILE A 159 -0.95 -14.48 -9.18
CA ILE A 159 -2.40 -14.29 -9.30
C ILE A 159 -2.65 -13.42 -10.52
N GLU A 160 -3.46 -13.89 -11.47
CA GLU A 160 -3.77 -13.14 -12.69
C GLU A 160 -4.75 -11.99 -12.44
N ASN A 161 -5.74 -12.18 -11.56
CA ASN A 161 -6.70 -11.16 -11.16
C ASN A 161 -6.92 -11.14 -9.64
N LEU A 162 -6.25 -10.20 -8.98
CA LEU A 162 -6.37 -9.95 -7.54
C LEU A 162 -7.29 -8.75 -7.27
N VAL A 163 -8.35 -9.00 -6.51
CA VAL A 163 -9.14 -7.97 -5.84
C VAL A 163 -8.93 -8.14 -4.34
N PHE A 164 -8.49 -7.06 -3.67
CA PHE A 164 -8.22 -7.04 -2.25
C PHE A 164 -9.01 -5.90 -1.60
N HIS A 165 -9.91 -6.24 -0.68
CA HIS A 165 -10.99 -5.38 -0.17
C HIS A 165 -11.89 -4.83 -1.29
N LYS A 166 -11.63 -3.61 -1.72
CA LYS A 166 -12.31 -2.95 -2.83
C LYS A 166 -11.33 -2.57 -3.94
N MET A 167 -10.04 -2.81 -3.70
CA MET A 167 -8.98 -2.48 -4.63
C MET A 167 -8.86 -3.57 -5.67
N ASN A 168 -8.92 -3.18 -6.93
CA ASN A 168 -8.63 -4.05 -8.06
C ASN A 168 -7.13 -3.95 -8.37
N LEU A 169 -6.33 -4.85 -7.79
CA LEU A 169 -4.87 -4.80 -7.84
C LEU A 169 -4.28 -5.40 -9.13
N GLY A 170 -5.08 -6.12 -9.91
CA GLY A 170 -4.62 -6.74 -11.17
C GLY A 170 -3.74 -7.96 -10.93
N ARG A 171 -2.62 -8.06 -11.65
CA ARG A 171 -1.74 -9.23 -11.57
C ARG A 171 -0.78 -9.09 -10.39
N LEU A 172 -0.72 -10.09 -9.51
CA LEU A 172 0.28 -10.22 -8.45
C LEU A 172 1.35 -11.23 -8.82
N THR A 173 2.61 -10.90 -8.54
CA THR A 173 3.71 -11.86 -8.38
C THR A 173 4.39 -11.59 -7.05
N LEU A 174 4.50 -12.60 -6.20
CA LEU A 174 5.16 -12.52 -4.91
C LEU A 174 6.11 -13.71 -4.75
N ILE A 175 7.37 -13.41 -4.46
CA ILE A 175 8.41 -14.38 -4.16
C ILE A 175 9.08 -13.96 -2.86
N GLY A 176 9.12 -14.86 -1.88
CA GLY A 176 9.85 -14.63 -0.64
C GLY A 176 10.21 -15.93 0.06
N GLU A 177 11.19 -15.89 0.94
CA GLU A 177 11.73 -17.08 1.58
C GLU A 177 12.19 -16.81 3.01
N ALA A 178 12.07 -17.81 3.87
CA ALA A 178 12.73 -17.79 5.16
C ALA A 178 14.21 -18.10 4.99
N THR A 179 15.04 -17.32 5.67
CA THR A 179 16.47 -17.58 5.89
C THR A 179 16.70 -17.97 7.35
N ASP A 180 17.95 -18.24 7.73
CA ASP A 180 18.30 -18.58 9.11
C ASP A 180 17.93 -17.50 10.16
N TYR A 181 17.72 -16.25 9.74
CA TYR A 181 17.53 -15.11 10.66
C TYR A 181 16.37 -14.17 10.31
N GLU A 182 15.91 -14.18 9.06
CA GLU A 182 14.89 -13.26 8.55
C GLU A 182 14.06 -13.89 7.42
N TRP A 183 12.89 -13.33 7.16
CA TRP A 183 12.12 -13.63 5.96
C TRP A 183 12.40 -12.55 4.92
N GLU A 184 12.90 -12.93 3.75
CA GLU A 184 13.23 -12.02 2.66
C GLU A 184 12.09 -11.98 1.64
N LEU A 185 11.61 -10.76 1.33
CA LEU A 185 10.77 -10.51 0.17
C LEU A 185 11.69 -10.22 -1.01
N GLN A 186 11.93 -11.21 -1.85
CA GLN A 186 12.74 -11.03 -3.06
C GLN A 186 12.01 -10.18 -4.10
N LEU A 187 10.71 -10.39 -4.25
CA LEU A 187 9.89 -9.65 -5.21
C LEU A 187 8.43 -9.62 -4.76
N LEU A 188 7.85 -8.43 -4.71
CA LEU A 188 6.42 -8.20 -4.86
C LEU A 188 6.22 -7.34 -6.09
N LYS A 189 5.34 -7.75 -6.98
CA LYS A 189 4.96 -6.99 -8.17
C LYS A 189 3.45 -6.98 -8.31
N LEU A 190 2.87 -5.79 -8.40
CA LEU A 190 1.50 -5.58 -8.89
C LEU A 190 1.57 -4.94 -10.27
N ASP A 191 0.80 -5.45 -11.23
CA ASP A 191 0.78 -4.96 -12.60
C ASP A 191 -0.66 -4.78 -13.10
N ARG A 192 -0.95 -3.57 -13.59
CA ARG A 192 -2.15 -3.15 -14.29
C ARG A 192 -1.76 -2.32 -15.52
N PRO A 193 -2.67 -2.13 -16.50
CA PRO A 193 -2.40 -1.26 -17.64
C PRO A 193 -1.92 0.14 -17.25
N GLU A 194 -2.50 0.71 -16.18
CA GLU A 194 -2.26 2.08 -15.70
C GLU A 194 -1.25 2.18 -14.56
N MET A 195 -0.96 1.10 -13.83
CA MET A 195 -0.07 1.13 -12.67
C MET A 195 0.86 -0.08 -12.56
N ARG A 196 2.03 0.14 -11.99
CA ARG A 196 2.95 -0.91 -11.56
C ARG A 196 3.55 -0.59 -10.21
N LEU A 197 3.46 -1.54 -9.29
CA LEU A 197 4.18 -1.53 -8.02
C LEU A 197 5.24 -2.63 -8.05
N LYS A 198 6.45 -2.31 -7.60
CA LYS A 198 7.48 -3.28 -7.24
C LYS A 198 7.93 -3.01 -5.82
N ALA A 199 8.13 -4.07 -5.05
CA ALA A 199 8.76 -3.98 -3.74
C ALA A 199 9.67 -5.18 -3.48
N ASN A 200 10.66 -4.98 -2.64
CA ASN A 200 11.48 -6.03 -2.04
C ASN A 200 11.82 -5.60 -0.61
N GLY A 201 12.37 -6.50 0.19
CA GLY A 201 12.72 -6.16 1.56
C GLY A 201 12.83 -7.36 2.46
N ARG A 202 12.69 -7.13 3.77
CA ARG A 202 12.91 -8.16 4.79
C ARG A 202 12.06 -7.94 6.02
N TRP A 203 11.71 -9.04 6.66
CA TRP A 203 11.11 -9.10 7.99
C TRP A 203 12.02 -9.88 8.92
N ARG A 204 12.46 -9.25 10.00
CA ARG A 204 13.47 -9.78 10.91
C ARG A 204 13.11 -9.58 12.36
N GLY A 205 13.81 -10.29 13.24
CA GLY A 205 13.61 -10.24 14.68
C GLY A 205 12.92 -11.50 15.20
N ARG A 206 12.58 -11.51 16.49
CA ARG A 206 11.90 -12.62 17.16
C ARG A 206 10.89 -12.11 18.18
N ASN A 207 9.83 -12.89 18.40
CA ASN A 207 8.72 -12.59 19.30
C ASN A 207 8.18 -11.16 19.03
N ASN A 208 8.02 -10.36 20.08
CA ASN A 208 7.51 -8.99 19.98
C ASN A 208 8.54 -7.96 19.46
N ASN A 209 9.78 -8.34 19.17
CA ASN A 209 10.82 -7.43 18.68
C ASN A 209 11.10 -7.65 17.19
N GLN A 210 10.03 -7.69 16.40
CA GLN A 210 10.10 -7.84 14.96
C GLN A 210 10.08 -6.48 14.24
N THR A 211 10.67 -6.42 13.06
CA THR A 211 10.66 -5.24 12.19
C THR A 211 10.57 -5.67 10.73
N SER A 212 9.67 -5.04 10.00
CA SER A 212 9.53 -5.18 8.55
C SER A 212 10.07 -3.93 7.86
N SER A 213 10.80 -4.10 6.76
CA SER A 213 11.38 -3.00 5.97
C SER A 213 11.36 -3.34 4.50
N PHE A 214 10.85 -2.43 3.67
CA PHE A 214 10.68 -2.64 2.24
C PHE A 214 11.12 -1.43 1.43
N ASP A 215 11.79 -1.67 0.32
CA ASP A 215 11.99 -0.68 -0.73
C ASP A 215 10.84 -0.79 -1.73
N VAL A 216 10.33 0.34 -2.18
CA VAL A 216 9.14 0.45 -3.04
C VAL A 216 9.43 1.30 -4.27
N ASP A 217 8.98 0.84 -5.43
CA ASP A 217 8.94 1.60 -6.68
C ASP A 217 7.52 1.47 -7.25
N PHE A 218 6.80 2.59 -7.27
CA PHE A 218 5.46 2.70 -7.79
C PHE A 218 5.45 3.63 -8.99
N THR A 219 4.76 3.24 -10.05
CA THR A 219 4.58 4.04 -11.26
C THR A 219 3.12 4.00 -11.71
N SER A 220 2.63 5.12 -12.23
CA SER A 220 1.34 5.20 -12.91
C SER A 220 1.43 6.05 -14.17
N THR A 221 0.73 5.62 -15.22
CA THR A 221 0.56 6.36 -16.49
C THR A 221 -0.80 7.03 -16.63
N ASP A 222 -1.73 6.70 -15.72
CA ASP A 222 -3.03 7.34 -15.57
C ASP A 222 -3.42 7.31 -14.09
N MET A 223 -3.10 8.38 -13.39
CA MET A 223 -3.25 8.40 -11.93
C MET A 223 -4.72 8.41 -11.50
N LEU A 224 -5.63 8.99 -12.30
CA LEU A 224 -7.06 8.97 -11.98
C LEU A 224 -7.62 7.55 -12.08
N ALA A 225 -7.31 6.82 -13.16
CA ALA A 225 -7.69 5.41 -13.28
C ALA A 225 -7.07 4.56 -12.16
N THR A 226 -5.83 4.86 -11.78
CA THR A 226 -5.12 4.18 -10.68
C THR A 226 -5.80 4.40 -9.34
N LEU A 227 -6.19 5.63 -9.01
CA LEU A 227 -6.90 5.97 -7.78
C LEU A 227 -8.25 5.25 -7.68
N ILE A 228 -9.00 5.21 -8.79
CA ILE A 228 -10.26 4.44 -8.88
C ILE A 228 -9.99 2.95 -8.62
N ALA A 229 -8.95 2.38 -9.24
CA ALA A 229 -8.60 0.97 -9.04
C ALA A 229 -8.19 0.66 -7.59
N LEU A 230 -7.62 1.64 -6.88
CA LEU A 230 -7.21 1.53 -5.47
C LEU A 230 -8.32 1.93 -4.48
N ASP A 231 -9.57 2.15 -4.94
CA ASP A 231 -10.69 2.62 -4.11
C ASP A 231 -10.36 3.93 -3.34
N LEU A 232 -9.59 4.82 -3.97
CA LEU A 232 -9.22 6.12 -3.45
C LEU A 232 -10.02 7.21 -4.15
N ASN A 233 -10.89 7.90 -3.39
CA ASN A 233 -11.70 9.01 -3.89
C ASN A 233 -10.88 10.32 -3.90
N LEU A 234 -9.89 10.40 -4.80
CA LEU A 234 -9.07 11.58 -5.02
C LEU A 234 -9.19 12.01 -6.49
N ASP A 235 -9.43 13.31 -6.72
CA ASP A 235 -9.47 13.89 -8.06
C ASP A 235 -8.09 14.49 -8.38
N PHE A 236 -7.17 13.58 -8.69
CA PHE A 236 -5.81 13.88 -9.08
C PHE A 236 -5.49 13.16 -10.38
N GLU A 237 -5.28 13.95 -11.44
CA GLU A 237 -4.94 13.46 -12.75
C GLU A 237 -3.45 13.65 -13.00
N SER A 238 -2.80 12.65 -13.57
CA SER A 238 -1.44 12.75 -14.08
C SER A 238 -1.18 11.68 -15.14
N LYS A 239 -0.35 12.02 -16.14
CA LYS A 239 0.13 11.09 -17.18
C LYS A 239 1.41 10.36 -16.82
N ILE A 240 2.15 10.85 -15.83
CA ILE A 240 3.34 10.21 -15.30
C ILE A 240 3.33 10.46 -13.81
N PHE A 241 3.26 9.40 -13.01
CA PHE A 241 3.43 9.47 -11.58
C PHE A 241 4.43 8.41 -11.16
N ARG A 242 5.41 8.77 -10.34
CA ARG A 242 6.38 7.84 -9.76
C ARG A 242 6.55 8.13 -8.28
N THR A 243 6.66 7.07 -7.51
CA THR A 243 7.06 7.13 -6.11
C THR A 243 8.12 6.09 -5.85
N THR A 244 9.25 6.49 -5.30
CA THR A 244 10.34 5.59 -4.92
C THR A 244 10.75 5.85 -3.49
N GLY A 245 11.18 4.82 -2.78
CA GLY A 245 11.70 5.01 -1.44
C GLY A 245 11.64 3.75 -0.60
N ASN A 246 11.65 3.94 0.71
CA ASN A 246 11.66 2.84 1.66
C ASN A 246 10.61 3.07 2.76
N VAL A 247 10.01 1.99 3.24
CA VAL A 247 9.05 1.97 4.34
C VAL A 247 9.41 0.90 5.36
N SER A 248 9.11 1.13 6.63
CA SER A 248 9.35 0.18 7.70
C SER A 248 8.40 0.37 8.89
N TRP A 249 8.13 -0.71 9.61
CA TRP A 249 7.36 -0.67 10.86
C TRP A 249 7.78 -1.80 11.79
N LYS A 250 7.43 -1.66 13.07
CA LYS A 250 7.59 -2.73 14.06
C LYS A 250 6.48 -3.76 13.90
N GLY A 251 6.83 -5.04 13.93
CA GLY A 251 5.91 -6.16 13.73
C GLY A 251 6.05 -6.85 12.37
N ALA A 252 5.15 -7.80 12.11
CA ALA A 252 5.13 -8.58 10.90
C ALA A 252 4.63 -7.77 9.68
N PRO A 253 4.87 -8.25 8.43
CA PRO A 253 4.44 -7.55 7.23
C PRO A 253 2.92 -7.30 7.15
N TYR A 254 2.12 -8.17 7.80
CA TYR A 254 0.67 -8.05 7.87
C TYR A 254 0.17 -7.19 9.05
N ASP A 255 1.04 -6.77 9.98
CA ASP A 255 0.69 -5.93 11.15
C ASP A 255 0.70 -4.42 10.86
N TYR A 256 0.72 -4.05 9.58
CA TYR A 256 0.82 -2.67 9.12
C TYR A 256 -0.29 -1.78 9.70
N ARG A 257 0.12 -0.64 10.25
CA ARG A 257 -0.77 0.45 10.68
C ARG A 257 -0.07 1.80 10.45
N LEU A 258 -0.84 2.81 10.04
CA LEU A 258 -0.30 4.16 9.78
C LEU A 258 0.52 4.73 10.96
N GLY A 259 0.06 4.52 12.20
CA GLY A 259 0.73 5.07 13.40
C GLY A 259 2.06 4.44 13.79
N ILE A 260 2.50 3.39 13.11
CA ILE A 260 3.81 2.75 13.33
C ILE A 260 4.68 2.75 12.07
N LEU A 261 4.21 3.38 11.00
CA LEU A 261 4.90 3.50 9.73
C LEU A 261 6.04 4.52 9.84
N ASN A 262 7.20 4.15 9.30
CA ASN A 262 8.33 5.04 9.06
C ASN A 262 8.79 4.86 7.62
N GLY A 263 9.45 5.87 7.05
CA GLY A 263 9.96 5.75 5.68
C GLY A 263 10.45 7.06 5.09
N ASN A 264 11.04 6.98 3.90
CA ASN A 264 11.35 8.15 3.09
C ASN A 264 10.85 7.86 1.68
N LEU A 265 10.11 8.80 1.09
CA LEU A 265 9.51 8.69 -0.22
C LEU A 265 9.86 9.92 -1.04
N GLU A 266 10.33 9.68 -2.26
CA GLU A 266 10.46 10.68 -3.32
C GLU A 266 9.31 10.49 -4.29
N ILE A 267 8.58 11.56 -4.57
CA ILE A 267 7.41 11.56 -5.45
C ILE A 267 7.68 12.53 -6.60
N HIS A 268 7.44 12.05 -7.82
CA HIS A 268 7.51 12.85 -9.02
C HIS A 268 6.25 12.63 -9.86
N SER A 269 5.69 13.70 -10.42
CA SER A 269 4.54 13.61 -11.30
C SER A 269 4.56 14.66 -12.39
N ASP A 270 4.22 14.30 -13.63
CA ASP A 270 4.20 15.23 -14.75
C ASP A 270 2.83 15.32 -15.42
N ARG A 271 2.57 16.48 -16.03
CA ARG A 271 1.45 16.77 -16.94
C ARG A 271 0.12 16.30 -16.36
N GLY A 272 -0.34 17.03 -15.35
CA GLY A 272 -1.51 16.64 -14.60
C GLY A 272 -2.38 17.81 -14.18
N ARG A 273 -3.37 17.49 -13.37
CA ARG A 273 -4.40 18.42 -12.92
C ARG A 273 -4.83 18.06 -11.50
N LEU A 274 -4.92 19.09 -10.66
CA LEU A 274 -5.43 19.01 -9.29
C LEU A 274 -6.82 19.62 -9.27
N SER A 275 -7.87 18.82 -9.11
CA SER A 275 -9.25 19.32 -9.02
C SER A 275 -9.67 19.52 -7.56
N GLY A 276 -10.54 20.49 -7.31
CA GLY A 276 -11.11 20.74 -5.98
C GLY A 276 -12.10 19.66 -5.58
N VAL A 277 -11.67 18.68 -4.76
CA VAL A 277 -12.56 17.64 -4.22
C VAL A 277 -13.35 18.15 -3.03
N GLU A 278 -14.67 18.14 -3.14
CA GLU A 278 -15.59 18.08 -2.00
C GLU A 278 -15.68 16.64 -1.47
N VAL A 279 -15.62 16.52 -0.13
CA VAL A 279 -15.81 15.33 0.75
C VAL A 279 -14.56 14.48 1.09
N GLY A 280 -14.18 14.48 2.39
CA GLY A 280 -13.45 13.42 3.14
C GLY A 280 -12.06 12.94 2.66
N ALA A 281 -11.05 12.96 3.56
CA ALA A 281 -9.66 12.49 3.39
C ALA A 281 -8.83 13.07 2.21
N GLY A 282 -9.44 13.48 1.09
CA GLY A 282 -8.83 14.23 -0.01
C GLY A 282 -8.82 15.76 0.16
N ARG A 283 -9.31 16.26 1.30
CA ARG A 283 -9.43 17.70 1.54
C ARG A 283 -8.12 18.42 1.82
N LEU A 284 -7.00 17.71 2.01
CA LEU A 284 -5.68 18.36 2.04
C LEU A 284 -5.29 19.01 0.71
N LEU A 285 -5.93 18.60 -0.39
CA LEU A 285 -5.80 19.27 -1.69
C LEU A 285 -7.07 20.06 -2.03
N GLY A 286 -8.22 19.70 -1.46
CA GLY A 286 -9.45 20.53 -1.52
C GLY A 286 -9.35 21.90 -0.83
N VAL A 287 -8.28 22.16 -0.06
CA VAL A 287 -7.97 23.50 0.49
C VAL A 287 -7.63 24.52 -0.59
N PHE A 288 -7.27 24.04 -1.79
CA PHE A 288 -7.20 24.85 -2.99
C PHE A 288 -8.61 25.14 -3.50
N ASN A 289 -9.45 25.76 -2.67
CA ASN A 289 -10.59 26.48 -3.18
C ASN A 289 -10.04 27.73 -3.89
N ILE A 290 -9.65 27.56 -5.15
CA ILE A 290 -9.07 28.58 -6.03
C ILE A 290 -10.01 29.79 -6.14
N ASP A 291 -11.32 29.65 -5.94
CA ASP A 291 -12.25 30.78 -5.87
C ASP A 291 -12.00 31.71 -4.68
N SER A 292 -11.44 31.19 -3.59
CA SER A 292 -11.05 31.98 -2.42
C SER A 292 -9.75 32.76 -2.66
N LEU A 293 -8.81 32.17 -3.41
CA LEU A 293 -7.57 32.80 -3.85
C LEU A 293 -7.83 33.84 -4.94
N ARG A 294 -8.63 33.52 -5.97
CA ARG A 294 -9.09 34.45 -7.02
C ARG A 294 -9.66 35.74 -6.43
N ARG A 295 -10.62 35.60 -5.50
CA ARG A 295 -11.28 36.75 -4.86
C ARG A 295 -10.32 37.63 -4.05
N ARG A 296 -9.21 37.07 -3.55
CA ARG A 296 -8.22 37.78 -2.71
C ARG A 296 -6.98 38.24 -3.46
N LEU A 297 -6.72 37.72 -4.66
CA LEU A 297 -5.54 38.02 -5.46
C LEU A 297 -5.82 38.91 -6.68
N GLN A 298 -7.10 39.12 -7.06
CA GLN A 298 -7.50 39.91 -8.24
C GLN A 298 -6.77 39.49 -9.54
N LEU A 299 -6.46 38.20 -9.68
CA LEU A 299 -5.80 37.65 -10.86
C LEU A 299 -6.82 37.09 -11.86
N ASP A 300 -6.52 37.20 -13.16
CA ASP A 300 -7.31 36.60 -14.24
C ASP A 300 -7.00 35.10 -14.33
N PHE A 301 -7.76 34.32 -13.59
CA PHE A 301 -7.67 32.87 -13.54
C PHE A 301 -8.76 32.21 -14.38
N SER A 302 -9.16 32.81 -15.50
CA SER A 302 -10.27 32.34 -16.33
C SER A 302 -10.25 30.84 -16.62
N ASP A 303 -9.05 30.24 -16.73
CA ASP A 303 -8.85 28.81 -16.99
C ASP A 303 -8.88 27.92 -15.72
N LEU A 304 -8.81 28.47 -14.50
CA LEU A 304 -8.66 27.69 -13.25
C LEU A 304 -9.95 27.49 -12.45
N SER A 305 -11.00 28.30 -12.61
CA SER A 305 -12.22 28.19 -11.76
C SER A 305 -13.26 27.20 -12.23
N LYS A 306 -13.06 26.55 -13.37
CA LYS A 306 -14.02 25.56 -13.88
C LYS A 306 -13.42 24.15 -13.93
N GLU A 307 -12.08 24.03 -13.90
CA GLU A 307 -11.36 22.80 -14.25
C GLU A 307 -10.15 22.51 -13.34
N GLY A 308 -9.98 23.15 -12.17
CA GLY A 308 -8.86 22.86 -11.25
C GLY A 308 -7.52 23.50 -11.63
N PHE A 309 -6.42 23.12 -10.94
CA PHE A 309 -5.06 23.63 -11.18
C PHE A 309 -4.27 22.66 -12.07
N ALA A 310 -3.98 23.07 -13.30
CA ALA A 310 -3.07 22.34 -14.19
C ALA A 310 -1.61 22.51 -13.76
N PHE A 311 -0.82 21.43 -13.85
CA PHE A 311 0.61 21.45 -13.55
C PHE A 311 1.43 20.72 -14.63
N ASP A 312 2.63 21.23 -14.85
CA ASP A 312 3.66 20.62 -15.68
C ASP A 312 4.42 19.55 -14.90
N SER A 313 4.81 19.85 -13.65
CA SER A 313 5.48 18.90 -12.75
C SER A 313 5.12 19.07 -11.27
N ILE A 314 5.23 17.98 -10.50
CA ILE A 314 5.23 17.92 -9.04
C ILE A 314 6.46 17.15 -8.60
N ASP A 315 7.21 17.70 -7.66
CA ASP A 315 8.33 17.04 -7.00
C ASP A 315 8.14 17.15 -5.49
N ALA A 316 8.18 16.03 -4.76
CA ALA A 316 8.04 16.01 -3.32
C ALA A 316 8.98 15.04 -2.60
N ASP A 317 9.55 15.50 -1.50
CA ASP A 317 10.38 14.73 -0.58
C ASP A 317 9.63 14.57 0.75
N VAL A 318 9.29 13.33 1.12
CA VAL A 318 8.48 13.02 2.30
C VAL A 318 9.22 12.06 3.22
N SER A 319 9.43 12.45 4.47
CA SER A 319 9.91 11.56 5.53
C SER A 319 8.74 11.23 6.45
N ILE A 320 8.54 9.96 6.77
CA ILE A 320 7.47 9.49 7.64
C ILE A 320 8.10 8.98 8.93
N ASN A 321 7.60 9.46 10.07
CA ASN A 321 7.97 9.00 11.40
C ASN A 321 6.71 8.73 12.23
N GLN A 322 6.44 7.45 12.49
CA GLN A 322 5.30 6.98 13.29
C GLN A 322 3.95 7.58 12.86
N GLY A 323 3.72 7.64 11.55
CA GLY A 323 2.48 8.18 10.98
C GLY A 323 2.40 9.71 10.96
N ILE A 324 3.51 10.43 11.17
CA ILE A 324 3.65 11.85 10.85
C ILE A 324 4.53 11.96 9.61
N ALA A 325 4.03 12.61 8.56
CA ALA A 325 4.77 12.86 7.34
C ALA A 325 5.33 14.29 7.33
N ASP A 326 6.65 14.41 7.43
CA ASP A 326 7.43 15.62 7.25
C ASP A 326 7.72 15.81 5.75
N ILE A 327 7.16 16.86 5.17
CA ILE A 327 7.37 17.28 3.79
C ILE A 327 8.43 18.37 3.81
N SER A 328 9.67 18.02 3.51
CA SER A 328 10.78 18.98 3.47
C SER A 328 10.70 19.88 2.24
N LYS A 329 10.09 19.38 1.17
CA LYS A 329 9.91 20.06 -0.10
C LYS A 329 8.75 19.43 -0.86
N LEU A 330 7.81 20.25 -1.29
CA LEU A 330 6.83 19.92 -2.33
C LEU A 330 6.75 21.12 -3.26
N ILE A 331 7.08 20.91 -4.54
CA ILE A 331 7.03 21.94 -5.57
C ILE A 331 6.05 21.51 -6.64
N VAL A 332 5.06 22.33 -6.92
CA VAL A 332 4.14 22.18 -8.05
C VAL A 332 4.43 23.29 -9.06
N SER A 333 4.93 22.93 -10.23
CA SER A 333 5.18 23.86 -11.32
C SER A 333 4.03 23.78 -12.32
N GLY A 334 3.36 24.89 -12.59
CA GLY A 334 2.30 24.96 -13.60
C GLY A 334 2.35 26.24 -14.42
N PRO A 335 1.55 26.31 -15.50
CA PRO A 335 1.59 27.43 -16.45
C PRO A 335 1.17 28.76 -15.81
N SER A 336 0.30 28.74 -14.80
CA SER A 336 -0.20 29.94 -14.13
C SER A 336 0.63 30.34 -12.90
N ALA A 337 1.31 29.40 -12.25
CA ALA A 337 2.07 29.65 -11.02
C ALA A 337 2.99 28.47 -10.64
N THR A 338 3.99 28.75 -9.82
CA THR A 338 4.71 27.74 -9.03
C THR A 338 4.23 27.80 -7.58
N ILE A 339 3.84 26.66 -7.02
CA ILE A 339 3.44 26.51 -5.62
C ILE A 339 4.53 25.73 -4.90
N LYS A 340 4.96 26.21 -3.74
CA LYS A 340 5.89 25.51 -2.85
C LYS A 340 5.23 25.25 -1.51
N LEU A 341 5.28 24.02 -1.03
CA LEU A 341 4.80 23.62 0.29
C LEU A 341 5.94 22.96 1.09
N GLU A 342 5.95 23.21 2.40
CA GLU A 342 6.79 22.54 3.39
C GLU A 342 6.04 22.44 4.71
N GLY A 343 6.27 21.39 5.49
CA GLY A 343 5.63 21.22 6.80
C GLY A 343 5.27 19.77 7.11
N GLN A 344 4.21 19.57 7.89
CA GLN A 344 3.83 18.28 8.45
C GLN A 344 2.39 17.90 8.16
N LEU A 345 2.17 16.62 7.91
CA LEU A 345 0.86 15.97 7.83
C LEU A 345 0.79 14.84 8.86
N GLY A 346 -0.15 14.88 9.79
CA GLY A 346 -0.43 13.74 10.65
C GLY A 346 -1.38 12.77 9.95
N LEU A 347 -0.88 11.59 9.59
CA LEU A 347 -1.63 10.54 8.88
C LEU A 347 -2.64 9.82 9.77
N VAL A 348 -2.40 9.79 11.09
CA VAL A 348 -3.31 9.17 12.07
C VAL A 348 -4.34 10.17 12.61
N LYS A 349 -3.88 11.39 12.94
CA LYS A 349 -4.73 12.45 13.49
C LYS A 349 -5.47 13.24 12.43
N GLU A 350 -5.17 12.98 11.16
CA GLU A 350 -5.67 13.72 10.00
C GLU A 350 -5.59 15.24 10.23
N ASN A 351 -4.41 15.72 10.60
CA ASN A 351 -4.11 17.14 10.76
C ASN A 351 -2.98 17.61 9.84
N VAL A 352 -2.94 18.91 9.59
CA VAL A 352 -1.98 19.58 8.73
C VAL A 352 -1.38 20.76 9.47
N ASP A 353 -0.09 20.98 9.23
CA ASP A 353 0.62 22.23 9.55
C ASP A 353 1.66 22.48 8.44
N MET A 354 1.32 23.33 7.48
CA MET A 354 2.15 23.60 6.30
C MET A 354 2.32 25.10 6.06
N LYS A 355 3.49 25.47 5.53
CA LYS A 355 3.72 26.77 4.90
C LYS A 355 3.60 26.61 3.39
N MET A 356 2.95 27.58 2.76
CA MET A 356 2.76 27.61 1.33
C MET A 356 3.25 28.94 0.77
N SER A 357 4.04 28.89 -0.30
CA SER A 357 4.43 30.05 -1.11
C SER A 357 3.91 29.89 -2.52
N ILE A 358 3.24 30.92 -3.04
CA ILE A 358 2.74 30.96 -4.42
C ILE A 358 3.50 32.03 -5.18
N LEU A 359 4.12 31.62 -6.29
CA LEU A 359 4.84 32.48 -7.22
C LEU A 359 4.05 32.50 -8.54
N PRO A 360 3.29 33.57 -8.83
CA PRO A 360 2.57 33.70 -10.10
C PRO A 360 3.53 33.69 -11.29
N ALA A 361 3.10 33.10 -12.41
CA ALA A 361 3.80 33.28 -13.67
C ALA A 361 3.73 34.76 -14.06
N LEU A 362 4.88 35.44 -14.14
CA LEU A 362 4.94 36.80 -14.65
C LEU A 362 4.78 36.75 -16.17
N GLY A 363 3.73 37.37 -16.70
CA GLY A 363 3.41 37.35 -18.12
C GLY A 363 4.60 37.79 -18.99
N GLY A 364 5.01 36.91 -19.90
CA GLY A 364 6.04 37.19 -20.92
C GLY A 364 7.29 36.32 -20.75
N ASN A 365 7.42 35.33 -21.64
CA ASN A 365 8.66 34.61 -22.01
C ASN A 365 9.82 34.68 -21.02
N LEU A 366 9.83 33.83 -20.00
CA LEU A 366 11.06 33.51 -19.29
C LEU A 366 11.18 31.99 -19.17
N ALA A 367 12.25 31.49 -19.78
CA ALA A 367 12.66 30.10 -19.77
C ALA A 367 12.89 29.62 -18.34
N ILE A 368 11.89 28.98 -17.76
CA ILE A 368 12.06 28.05 -16.64
C ILE A 368 11.82 26.65 -17.20
N ALA A 369 12.64 26.28 -18.18
CA ALA A 369 12.64 24.93 -18.73
C ALA A 369 14.06 24.39 -18.64
N GLY A 370 14.22 23.35 -17.83
CA GLY A 370 15.46 22.61 -17.65
C GLY A 370 16.22 23.08 -16.42
N TYR A 371 16.11 22.31 -15.33
CA TYR A 371 17.23 21.79 -14.53
C TYR A 371 16.66 21.01 -13.34
N VAL A 372 15.91 19.94 -13.64
CA VAL A 372 15.70 18.79 -12.75
C VAL A 372 15.87 17.52 -13.58
N LEU A 373 17.06 17.37 -14.19
CA LEU A 373 17.51 16.11 -14.76
C LEU A 373 18.94 15.92 -14.27
N GLY A 374 19.04 15.29 -13.11
CA GLY A 374 20.31 14.95 -12.49
C GLY A 374 20.08 13.81 -11.52
N GLY A 375 20.14 12.58 -12.02
CA GLY A 375 20.42 11.42 -11.18
C GLY A 375 21.81 11.53 -10.53
N PRO A 376 22.30 10.48 -9.84
CA PRO A 376 23.48 10.54 -8.96
C PRO A 376 24.82 10.95 -9.60
N ALA A 377 24.87 11.28 -10.88
CA ALA A 377 26.08 11.67 -11.62
C ALA A 377 25.85 12.97 -12.42
N GLY A 378 25.77 14.12 -11.74
CA GLY A 378 25.56 15.42 -12.38
C GLY A 378 26.13 16.58 -11.56
N GLY A 379 27.44 16.61 -11.39
CA GLY A 379 28.15 17.74 -10.77
C GLY A 379 28.37 18.89 -11.75
N VAL A 380 28.28 20.13 -11.21
CA VAL A 380 28.65 21.41 -11.84
C VAL A 380 27.57 22.08 -12.73
N ALA A 381 26.47 22.53 -12.13
CA ALA A 381 25.63 23.62 -12.68
C ALA A 381 24.94 24.51 -11.61
N THR A 382 25.29 24.36 -10.32
CA THR A 382 24.48 24.87 -9.20
C THR A 382 24.66 26.36 -8.88
N TYR A 383 25.75 26.99 -9.32
CA TYR A 383 26.06 28.36 -8.87
C TYR A 383 25.39 29.48 -9.69
N LEU A 384 25.10 29.27 -10.98
CA LEU A 384 24.44 30.28 -11.81
C LEU A 384 22.91 30.19 -11.75
N ALA A 385 22.35 29.00 -11.54
CA ALA A 385 20.90 28.80 -11.37
C ALA A 385 20.35 29.47 -10.08
N SER A 386 21.10 29.39 -8.98
CA SER A 386 20.69 29.99 -7.69
C SER A 386 20.57 31.52 -7.76
N LYS A 387 21.42 32.17 -8.57
CA LYS A 387 21.45 33.64 -8.69
C LYS A 387 20.29 34.19 -9.54
N ALA A 388 19.87 33.47 -10.58
CA ALA A 388 18.70 33.82 -11.38
C ALA A 388 17.39 33.64 -10.59
N ILE A 389 17.29 32.57 -9.80
CA ILE A 389 16.16 32.31 -8.90
C ILE A 389 16.08 33.37 -7.80
N LYS A 390 17.22 33.71 -7.17
CA LYS A 390 17.27 34.70 -6.09
C LYS A 390 16.84 36.10 -6.55
N ASN A 391 17.31 36.54 -7.72
CA ASN A 391 17.01 37.88 -8.25
C ASN A 391 15.56 38.06 -8.74
N GLN A 392 14.85 36.97 -9.09
CA GLN A 392 13.41 37.03 -9.38
C GLN A 392 12.56 36.98 -8.12
N ILE A 393 12.97 36.22 -7.10
CA ILE A 393 12.28 36.16 -5.81
C ILE A 393 12.24 37.55 -5.15
N GLU A 394 13.34 38.32 -5.24
CA GLU A 394 13.43 39.71 -4.73
C GLU A 394 12.50 40.70 -5.46
N LYS A 395 11.98 40.35 -6.66
CA LYS A 395 11.09 41.21 -7.47
C LYS A 395 9.66 40.67 -7.65
N SER A 396 9.39 39.43 -7.26
CA SER A 396 8.06 38.82 -7.38
C SER A 396 7.23 39.05 -6.13
N THR A 397 5.94 39.36 -6.29
CA THR A 397 4.99 39.35 -5.17
C THR A 397 4.82 37.90 -4.71
N ASN A 398 5.54 37.48 -3.67
CA ASN A 398 5.41 36.16 -3.08
C ASN A 398 4.20 36.14 -2.13
N TYR A 399 3.20 35.32 -2.43
CA TYR A 399 2.07 35.13 -1.54
C TYR A 399 2.35 33.97 -0.59
N GLN A 400 2.54 34.29 0.68
CA GLN A 400 2.81 33.31 1.72
C GLN A 400 1.58 33.02 2.57
N TYR A 401 1.36 31.76 2.88
CA TYR A 401 0.24 31.28 3.69
C TYR A 401 0.70 30.21 4.70
N THR A 402 -0.03 30.11 5.80
CA THR A 402 0.01 28.94 6.68
C THR A 402 -1.30 28.17 6.55
N ILE A 403 -1.20 26.84 6.54
CA ILE A 403 -2.31 25.89 6.47
C ILE A 403 -2.25 25.06 7.75
N SER A 404 -3.31 25.07 8.55
CA SER A 404 -3.32 24.37 9.84
C SER A 404 -4.68 23.73 10.14
N GLY A 405 -4.74 22.72 11.02
CA GLY A 405 -6.01 22.14 11.48
C GLY A 405 -6.28 20.75 10.90
N SER A 406 -7.54 20.32 10.89
CA SER A 406 -7.91 18.99 10.37
C SER A 406 -7.89 18.95 8.84
N TRP A 407 -7.62 17.78 8.26
CA TRP A 407 -7.74 17.57 6.81
C TRP A 407 -9.13 17.91 6.32
N GLY A 408 -10.15 17.57 7.11
CA GLY A 408 -11.56 17.86 6.84
C GLY A 408 -11.89 19.36 6.76
N ASN A 409 -11.25 20.18 7.59
CA ASN A 409 -11.52 21.61 7.67
C ASN A 409 -10.24 22.37 8.04
N PRO A 410 -9.35 22.60 7.07
CA PRO A 410 -8.09 23.29 7.30
C PRO A 410 -8.27 24.81 7.25
N LEU A 411 -7.52 25.50 8.10
CA LEU A 411 -7.47 26.95 8.22
C LEU A 411 -6.30 27.49 7.42
N VAL A 412 -6.60 28.35 6.43
CA VAL A 412 -5.59 29.04 5.62
C VAL A 412 -5.48 30.49 6.05
N LYS A 413 -4.29 30.91 6.48
CA LYS A 413 -4.01 32.30 6.89
C LYS A 413 -2.91 32.89 6.02
N LYS A 414 -3.12 34.10 5.50
CA LYS A 414 -2.10 34.84 4.76
C LYS A 414 -1.07 35.40 5.74
N ILE A 415 0.21 35.22 5.43
CA ILE A 415 1.30 35.89 6.15
C ILE A 415 1.39 37.30 5.58
N GLN A 416 1.18 38.33 6.42
CA GLN A 416 1.38 39.71 6.00
C GLN A 416 2.88 40.00 6.00
N THR A 417 3.44 40.30 4.82
CA THR A 417 4.79 40.83 4.70
C THR A 417 4.76 42.30 5.11
N THR A 418 5.31 42.61 6.28
CA THR A 418 5.57 44.01 6.66
C THR A 418 6.68 44.51 5.74
N ASN A 419 6.36 45.38 4.78
CA ASN A 419 7.38 46.08 4.01
C ASN A 419 8.12 47.01 4.97
N ALA A 420 9.36 46.65 5.32
CA ALA A 420 10.29 47.55 5.99
C ALA A 420 10.84 48.54 4.97
N SER A 421 10.04 49.55 4.61
CA SER A 421 10.47 50.72 3.84
C SER A 421 9.39 51.79 3.93
N ASP A 422 9.16 52.30 5.14
CA ASP A 422 8.43 53.55 5.35
C ASP A 422 8.86 54.13 6.71
N ASP A 423 10.15 54.48 6.80
CA ASP A 423 10.73 55.29 7.88
C ASP A 423 12.05 55.86 7.38
N THR A 424 11.98 56.93 6.57
CA THR A 424 12.91 58.08 6.56
C THR A 424 12.56 59.05 5.43
N GLU A 425 11.38 59.68 5.48
CA GLU A 425 11.19 60.96 4.79
C GLU A 425 10.15 61.82 5.51
N ASN A 426 10.50 62.30 6.70
CA ASN A 426 9.98 63.57 7.22
C ASN A 426 10.79 64.06 8.43
N SER A 427 11.88 64.78 8.16
CA SER A 427 12.28 65.89 9.04
C SER A 427 12.86 66.98 8.15
N VAL A 428 11.96 67.87 7.73
CA VAL A 428 12.27 69.12 7.06
C VAL A 428 13.17 69.95 7.99
N ASP A 429 14.26 70.37 7.39
CA ASP A 429 15.22 71.39 7.78
C ASP A 429 14.53 72.68 8.25
N ASP A 430 14.79 73.07 9.50
CA ASP A 430 14.66 74.47 9.94
C ASP A 430 15.61 74.73 11.12
N THR A 431 16.77 75.33 10.85
CA THR A 431 17.27 76.49 11.62
C THR A 431 18.58 77.05 11.03
N ALA A 432 18.50 78.31 10.62
CA ALA A 432 19.59 79.16 10.15
C ALA A 432 20.59 79.55 11.29
N PRO A 433 21.79 80.09 10.95
CA PRO A 433 22.86 80.34 11.91
C PRO A 433 22.82 81.74 12.53
N GLY A 434 23.24 81.87 13.78
CA GLY A 434 23.54 83.16 14.40
C GLY A 434 24.14 83.02 15.80
N GLY A 435 25.35 83.57 15.99
CA GLY A 435 25.98 83.80 17.29
C GLY A 435 27.39 83.26 17.42
#